data_AF-A0A9Q3BMB2-F1
#
_entry.id   AF-A0A9Q3BMB2-F1
#
_cell.length_a   1.000
_cell.length_b   1.000
_cell.length_c   1.000
_cell.angle_alpha   90.00
_cell.angle_beta   90.00
_cell.angle_gamma   90.00
#
_symmetry.space_group_name_H-M   'P 1'
#
loop_
_entity.id
_entity.type
_entity.pdbx_description
1 polymer ?
#
loop_
_entity_poly.entity_id
_entity_poly.type
_entity_poly.pdbx_seq_one_letter_code
_entity_poly.pdbx_strand_id
1 'polypeptide(L)'
;MVVSNHLHPSLSLCHILNSLLAFLIVQYYLILINRSTSPIIPQMPYLDVETRGRLVGMRQDGMSFRAIAQLNDLPLTTVYQTFQKCQELGTITTQKKLANQ
;
A
#
# COMPACT_ATOMS: atom_id res chain seq x y z
N MET A 1 36.50 -52.41 10.87
CA MET A 1 35.11 -52.91 10.93
C MET A 1 34.26 -51.73 11.37
N VAL A 2 33.28 -51.37 10.54
CA VAL A 2 32.56 -50.08 10.59
C VAL A 2 31.81 -49.94 11.92
N VAL A 3 32.05 -48.82 12.62
CA VAL A 3 31.40 -48.48 13.89
C VAL A 3 29.95 -48.09 13.61
N SER A 4 29.02 -48.94 14.02
CA SER A 4 27.58 -48.68 13.98
C SER A 4 27.22 -47.59 14.98
N ASN A 5 27.02 -46.37 14.48
CA ASN A 5 26.40 -45.27 15.22
C ASN A 5 24.90 -45.55 15.42
N HIS A 6 24.53 -46.20 16.53
CA HIS A 6 23.16 -46.21 17.02
C HIS A 6 22.82 -44.84 17.64
N LEU A 7 22.68 -43.83 16.79
CA LEU A 7 22.16 -42.52 17.16
C LEU A 7 20.65 -42.64 17.38
N HIS A 8 20.22 -42.23 18.57
CA HIS A 8 18.87 -42.41 19.09
C HIS A 8 17.78 -41.86 18.15
N PRO A 9 16.85 -42.69 17.65
CA PRO A 9 15.72 -42.24 16.81
C PRO A 9 14.71 -41.35 17.57
N SER A 10 14.77 -41.31 18.90
CA SER A 10 13.92 -40.43 19.72
C SER A 10 14.32 -38.96 19.64
N LEU A 11 15.62 -38.67 19.50
CA LEU A 11 16.11 -37.30 19.30
C LEU A 11 15.68 -36.78 17.94
N SER A 12 15.72 -37.60 16.89
CA SER A 12 15.30 -37.15 15.55
C SER A 12 13.81 -36.79 15.50
N LEU A 13 12.95 -37.57 16.17
CA LEU A 13 11.51 -37.29 16.21
C LEU A 13 11.21 -35.98 16.96
N CYS A 14 11.89 -35.74 18.09
CA CYS A 14 11.74 -34.51 18.86
C CYS A 14 12.19 -33.28 18.06
N HIS A 15 13.32 -33.38 17.34
CA HIS A 15 13.81 -32.30 16.48
C HIS A 15 12.88 -32.02 15.30
N ILE A 16 12.29 -33.04 14.69
CA ILE A 16 11.30 -32.89 13.62
C ILE A 16 10.06 -32.18 14.13
N LEU A 17 9.53 -32.60 15.29
CA LEU A 17 8.36 -31.96 15.91
C LEU A 17 8.63 -30.51 16.30
N ASN A 18 9.81 -30.22 16.87
CA ASN A 18 10.19 -28.87 17.24
C ASN A 18 10.38 -27.96 16.00
N SER A 19 10.96 -28.50 14.92
CA SER A 19 11.13 -27.77 13.65
C SER A 19 9.78 -27.48 12.98
N LEU A 20 8.86 -28.45 13.03
CA LEU A 20 7.49 -28.28 12.53
C LEU A 20 6.72 -27.23 13.33
N LEU A 21 6.84 -27.26 14.67
CA LEU A 21 6.20 -26.28 15.55
C LEU A 21 6.73 -24.86 15.27
N ALA A 22 8.04 -24.70 15.14
CA ALA A 22 8.64 -23.41 14.80
C ALA A 22 8.14 -22.88 13.44
N PHE A 23 8.03 -23.76 12.43
CA PHE A 23 7.48 -23.40 11.14
C PHE A 23 6.02 -22.94 11.23
N LEU A 24 5.17 -23.67 11.97
CA LEU A 24 3.76 -23.31 12.18
C LEU A 24 3.60 -21.96 12.90
N ILE A 25 4.45 -21.69 13.89
CA ILE A 25 4.48 -20.41 14.60
C ILE A 25 4.82 -19.27 13.63
N VAL A 26 5.87 -19.41 12.81
CA VAL A 26 6.25 -18.38 11.82
C VAL A 26 5.12 -18.14 10.80
N GLN A 27 4.53 -19.20 10.26
CA GLN A 27 3.41 -19.08 9.32
C GLN A 27 2.20 -18.39 9.96
N TYR A 28 1.88 -18.72 11.20
CA TYR A 28 0.80 -18.07 11.95
C TYR A 28 1.06 -16.56 12.14
N TYR A 29 2.28 -16.16 12.52
CA TYR A 29 2.65 -14.76 12.66
C TYR A 29 2.60 -14.00 11.33
N LEU A 30 3.04 -14.62 10.23
CA LEU A 30 2.94 -14.02 8.89
C LEU A 30 1.48 -13.81 8.47
N ILE A 31 0.58 -14.75 8.78
CA ILE A 31 -0.86 -14.61 8.53
C ILE A 31 -1.45 -13.48 9.39
N LEU A 32 -1.04 -13.39 10.66
CA LEU A 32 -1.47 -12.32 11.58
C LEU A 32 -1.07 -10.94 11.08
N ILE A 33 0.18 -10.76 10.63
CA ILE A 33 0.67 -9.51 10.04
C ILE A 33 -0.12 -9.17 8.77
N ASN A 34 -0.34 -10.14 7.88
CA ASN A 34 -1.11 -9.92 6.66
C ASN A 34 -2.60 -9.62 6.94
N ARG A 35 -3.16 -10.10 8.05
CA ARG A 35 -4.52 -9.77 8.49
C ARG A 35 -4.63 -8.37 9.09
N SER A 36 -3.61 -7.89 9.79
CA SER A 36 -3.60 -6.54 10.39
C SER A 36 -3.19 -5.44 9.40
N THR A 37 -2.65 -5.79 8.23
CA THR A 37 -2.48 -4.89 7.09
C THR A 37 -3.67 -4.97 6.13
N SER A 38 -4.90 -4.82 6.60
CA SER A 38 -5.86 -4.11 5.75
C SER A 38 -5.30 -2.70 5.63
N PRO A 39 -4.94 -2.19 4.44
CA PRO A 39 -4.69 -0.77 4.32
C PRO A 39 -5.96 -0.09 4.79
N ILE A 40 -5.90 0.53 5.97
CA ILE A 40 -6.86 1.55 6.37
C ILE A 40 -6.65 2.62 5.31
N ILE A 41 -7.36 2.50 4.19
CA ILE A 41 -7.47 3.56 3.21
C ILE A 41 -8.25 4.60 3.98
N PRO A 42 -7.62 5.72 4.41
CA PRO A 42 -8.39 6.80 5.00
C PRO A 42 -9.49 7.14 3.97
N GLN A 43 -10.76 6.98 4.38
CA GLN A 43 -11.88 7.32 3.53
C GLN A 43 -11.76 8.81 3.23
N MET A 44 -11.28 9.13 2.03
CA MET A 44 -11.23 10.50 1.59
C MET A 44 -12.66 11.01 1.50
N PRO A 45 -12.92 12.27 1.88
CA PRO A 45 -14.15 12.92 1.48
C PRO A 45 -14.26 12.80 -0.05
N TYR A 46 -15.37 12.25 -0.52
CA TYR A 46 -15.61 12.10 -1.95
C TYR A 46 -15.73 13.50 -2.56
N LEU A 47 -14.64 13.98 -3.15
CA LEU A 47 -14.67 15.14 -4.04
C LEU A 47 -15.37 14.73 -5.33
N ASP A 48 -16.29 15.58 -5.76
CA ASP A 48 -16.98 15.45 -7.04
C ASP A 48 -15.97 15.48 -8.21
N VAL A 49 -16.41 14.97 -9.36
CA VAL A 49 -15.55 14.87 -10.56
C VAL A 49 -15.10 16.25 -11.02
N GLU A 50 -15.97 17.26 -10.93
CA GLU A 50 -15.71 18.63 -11.37
C GLU A 50 -14.65 19.29 -10.49
N THR A 51 -14.79 19.22 -9.16
CA THR A 51 -13.76 19.75 -8.25
C THR A 51 -12.43 19.03 -8.42
N ARG A 52 -12.40 17.71 -8.60
CA ARG A 52 -11.14 16.99 -8.89
C ARG A 52 -10.49 17.46 -10.18
N GLY A 53 -11.27 17.64 -11.24
CA GLY A 53 -10.81 18.18 -12.51
C GLY A 53 -10.23 19.59 -12.35
N ARG A 54 -10.92 20.46 -11.61
CA ARG A 54 -10.48 21.82 -11.31
C ARG A 54 -9.17 21.85 -10.54
N LEU A 55 -9.02 21.01 -9.50
CA LEU A 55 -7.77 20.89 -8.75
C LEU A 55 -6.61 20.48 -9.66
N VAL A 56 -6.82 19.45 -10.49
CA VAL A 56 -5.81 18.96 -11.46
C VAL A 56 -5.43 20.04 -12.46
N GLY A 57 -6.40 20.78 -13.01
CA GLY A 57 -6.16 21.91 -13.91
C GLY A 57 -5.27 22.98 -13.28
N MET A 58 -5.60 23.44 -12.07
CA MET A 58 -4.80 24.44 -11.34
C MET A 58 -3.34 23.99 -11.13
N ARG A 59 -3.11 22.69 -10.94
CA ARG A 59 -1.74 22.15 -10.81
C ARG A 59 -1.01 22.08 -12.13
N GLN A 60 -1.70 21.80 -13.24
CA GLN A 60 -1.12 21.87 -14.58
C GLN A 60 -0.75 23.32 -14.95
N ASP A 61 -1.50 24.30 -14.45
CA ASP A 61 -1.22 25.73 -14.57
C ASP A 61 -0.04 26.19 -13.68
N GLY A 62 0.60 25.27 -12.95
CA GLY A 62 1.79 25.54 -12.14
C GLY A 62 1.49 26.00 -10.70
N MET A 63 0.22 26.02 -10.28
CA MET A 63 -0.14 26.42 -8.92
C MET A 63 0.42 25.44 -7.88
N SER A 64 0.85 25.97 -6.74
CA SER A 64 1.33 25.14 -5.62
C SER A 64 0.15 24.47 -4.91
N PHE A 65 0.36 23.26 -4.35
CA PHE A 65 -0.67 22.55 -3.59
C PHE A 65 -1.23 23.38 -2.43
N ARG A 66 -0.39 24.22 -1.81
CA ARG A 66 -0.80 25.14 -0.74
C ARG A 66 -1.76 26.22 -1.24
N ALA A 67 -1.47 26.82 -2.39
CA ALA A 67 -2.35 27.82 -3.00
C ALA A 67 -3.68 27.20 -3.46
N ILE A 68 -3.63 26.00 -4.05
CA ILE A 68 -4.82 25.23 -4.44
C ILE A 68 -5.71 24.93 -3.22
N ALA A 69 -5.12 24.49 -2.11
CA ALA A 69 -5.81 24.20 -0.86
C ALA A 69 -6.51 25.45 -0.30
N GLN A 70 -5.82 26.59 -0.28
CA GLN A 70 -6.37 27.87 0.18
C GLN A 70 -7.50 28.37 -0.72
N LEU A 71 -7.35 28.29 -2.03
CA LEU A 71 -8.34 28.79 -3.00
C LEU A 71 -9.64 27.98 -2.97
N ASN A 72 -9.55 26.67 -2.68
CA ASN A 72 -10.71 25.77 -2.69
C ASN A 72 -11.26 25.49 -1.28
N ASP A 73 -10.72 26.15 -0.23
CA ASP A 73 -11.05 25.89 1.18
C ASP A 73 -11.00 24.39 1.54
N LEU A 74 -9.93 23.72 1.08
CA LEU A 74 -9.70 22.29 1.31
C LEU A 74 -8.48 22.06 2.18
N PRO A 75 -8.49 21.01 3.03
CA PRO A 75 -7.28 20.57 3.70
C PRO A 75 -6.18 20.22 2.70
N LEU A 76 -4.95 20.65 2.99
CA LEU A 76 -3.79 20.37 2.14
C LEU A 76 -3.60 18.86 1.92
N THR A 77 -3.88 18.06 2.96
CA THR A 77 -3.86 16.59 2.90
C THR A 77 -4.82 16.05 1.85
N THR A 78 -6.04 16.58 1.77
CA THR A 78 -7.07 16.21 0.78
C THR A 78 -6.59 16.53 -0.64
N VAL A 79 -5.94 17.68 -0.85
CA VAL A 79 -5.36 18.05 -2.15
C VAL A 79 -4.27 17.04 -2.56
N TYR A 80 -3.29 16.77 -1.70
CA TYR A 80 -2.21 15.79 -1.98
C TYR A 80 -2.76 14.41 -2.31
N GLN A 81 -3.69 13.94 -1.48
CA GLN A 81 -4.37 12.66 -1.61
C GLN A 81 -5.13 12.53 -2.93
N THR A 82 -5.82 13.60 -3.34
CA THR A 82 -6.52 13.66 -4.63
C THR A 82 -5.54 13.54 -5.79
N PHE A 83 -4.43 14.26 -5.73
CA PHE A 83 -3.40 14.20 -6.77
C PHE A 83 -2.72 12.84 -6.87
N GLN A 84 -2.35 12.26 -5.74
CA GLN A 84 -1.74 10.94 -5.69
C GLN A 84 -2.67 9.89 -6.32
N LYS A 85 -3.96 9.92 -5.98
CA LYS A 85 -4.96 9.03 -6.56
C LYS A 85 -5.17 9.26 -8.06
N CYS A 86 -5.17 10.52 -8.52
CA CYS A 86 -5.25 10.84 -9.95
C CYS A 86 -4.01 10.36 -10.73
N GLN A 87 -2.83 10.36 -10.12
CA GLN A 87 -1.60 9.82 -10.68
C GLN A 87 -1.62 8.29 -10.74
N GLU A 88 -2.03 7.64 -9.66
CA GLU A 88 -2.21 6.17 -9.57
C GLU A 88 -3.19 5.66 -10.62
N LEU A 89 -4.28 6.40 -10.88
CA LEU A 89 -5.28 6.07 -11.89
C LEU A 89 -4.87 6.45 -13.32
N GLY A 90 -3.66 7.00 -13.54
CA GLY A 90 -3.17 7.41 -14.86
C GLY A 90 -3.92 8.57 -15.51
N THR A 91 -4.88 9.19 -14.81
CA THR A 91 -5.77 10.24 -15.32
C THR A 91 -5.08 11.58 -15.59
N ILE A 92 -3.88 11.80 -15.03
CA ILE A 92 -3.11 13.04 -15.23
C ILE A 92 -2.45 13.07 -16.63
N THR A 93 -2.15 11.91 -17.21
CA THR A 93 -1.45 11.80 -18.50
C THR A 93 -2.33 12.05 -19.72
N THR A 94 -3.65 11.86 -19.60
CA THR A 94 -4.57 11.89 -20.75
C THR A 94 -5.01 13.29 -21.16
N GLN A 95 -4.95 14.29 -20.27
CA GLN A 95 -5.38 15.65 -20.61
C GLN A 95 -4.36 16.44 -21.45
N LYS A 96 -3.07 16.07 -21.43
CA LYS A 96 -2.06 16.74 -22.27
C LYS A 96 -2.14 16.37 -23.76
N LYS A 97 -2.87 15.30 -24.11
CA LYS A 97 -3.01 14.82 -25.49
C LYS A 97 -4.30 15.28 -26.18
N LEU A 98 -5.24 15.87 -25.44
CA LEU A 98 -6.53 16.33 -25.95
C LEU A 98 -6.62 17.85 -26.15
N ALA A 99 -5.74 18.64 -25.52
CA ALA A 99 -5.68 20.09 -25.73
C ALA A 99 -4.91 20.51 -27.01
N ASN A 100 -4.44 19.54 -27.81
CA ASN A 100 -3.66 19.76 -29.03
C ASN A 100 -4.22 18.96 -30.23
N GLN A 101 -5.51 18.60 -30.16
CA GLN A 101 -6.30 18.15 -31.31
C GLN A 101 -7.35 19.20 -31.64
#